data_AF-A0A401ST56-F1
#
_entry.id   AF-A0A401ST56-F1
#
_cell.length_a   1.000
_cell.length_b   1.000
_cell.length_c   1.000
_cell.angle_alpha   90.00
_cell.angle_beta   90.00
_cell.angle_gamma   90.00
#
_symmetry.space_group_name_H-M   'P 1'
#
loop_
_entity.id
_entity.type
_entity.pdbx_description
1 polymer ?
#
loop_
_entity_poly.entity_id
_entity_poly.type
_entity_poly.pdbx_seq_one_letter_code
_entity_poly.pdbx_strand_id
1 'polypeptide(L)'
;MVSSPLLGGVKTYELLHRITGEGLSVEYYFNRRPFSPDHTMVSVQMQFTNNSEMEFRNLRIAEPKLQSGMRLQGFKEIAILQPGEVTADTLGIDFCDSTQAANFQLCSQTRQFYMSIQPPVGELMMPVFMTENTFKKEQGKLMGMNEIKEKLTLPEKCRSDQAIVQKVLSTANLGRVPCGLDNEYRFAARTISGGALVLVTLVTKEGGAAQLTINCEKMVIGTMMVKDIMQALTQ
;
A
#
# COMPACT_ATOMS: atom_id res chain seq x y z
N MET A 1 4.42 29.08 -13.88
CA MET A 1 3.78 27.75 -13.87
C MET A 1 4.87 26.71 -13.96
N VAL A 2 5.33 26.19 -12.82
CA VAL A 2 6.30 25.08 -12.80
C VAL A 2 5.47 23.82 -12.61
N SER A 3 5.32 23.07 -13.69
CA SER A 3 4.67 21.76 -13.69
C SER A 3 5.53 20.78 -12.88
N SER A 4 4.96 20.25 -11.80
CA SER A 4 5.52 19.12 -11.06
C SER A 4 5.79 17.97 -12.03
N PRO A 5 6.97 17.30 -11.95
CA PRO A 5 7.28 16.22 -12.87
C PRO A 5 6.31 15.05 -12.63
N LEU A 6 5.67 14.65 -13.73
CA LEU A 6 4.73 13.55 -13.93
C LEU A 6 4.90 12.35 -12.97
N LEU A 7 4.11 12.29 -11.89
CA LEU A 7 3.71 11.04 -11.21
C LEU A 7 2.52 10.41 -11.96
N GLY A 8 2.70 10.11 -13.24
CA GLY A 8 1.66 9.49 -14.06
C GLY A 8 1.28 8.10 -13.53
N GLY A 9 0.19 8.01 -12.76
CA GLY A 9 -0.46 6.75 -12.35
C GLY A 9 -0.23 6.29 -10.91
N VAL A 10 0.58 6.99 -10.10
CA VAL A 10 0.79 6.63 -8.69
C VAL A 10 -0.26 7.31 -7.83
N LYS A 11 -0.95 6.52 -6.98
CA LYS A 11 -1.95 7.06 -6.05
C LYS A 11 -1.26 7.87 -4.95
N THR A 12 -1.55 9.16 -4.90
CA THR A 12 -1.09 10.08 -3.85
C THR A 12 -2.15 10.25 -2.77
N TYR A 13 -1.69 10.63 -1.58
CA TYR A 13 -2.50 10.80 -0.39
C TYR A 13 -2.12 12.13 0.27
N GLU A 14 -3.11 12.89 0.70
CA GLU A 14 -2.89 14.07 1.52
C GLU A 14 -2.62 13.64 2.97
N LEU A 15 -1.52 14.12 3.55
CA LEU A 15 -1.19 13.91 4.96
C LEU A 15 -1.40 15.16 5.82
N LEU A 16 -1.08 16.33 5.27
CA LEU A 16 -1.32 17.63 5.89
C LEU A 16 -1.84 18.61 4.85
N HIS A 17 -3.07 19.07 5.06
CA HIS A 17 -3.64 20.12 4.23
C HIS A 17 -3.02 21.49 4.60
N ARG A 18 -2.77 22.34 3.60
CA ARG A 18 -2.16 23.67 3.80
C ARG A 18 -2.86 24.55 4.83
N ILE A 19 -4.18 24.43 4.99
CA ILE A 19 -4.94 25.24 5.96
C ILE A 19 -4.64 24.77 7.39
N THR A 20 -4.69 23.47 7.65
CA THR A 20 -4.41 22.91 8.98
C THR A 20 -2.91 22.91 9.30
N GLY A 21 -2.06 22.95 8.27
CA GLY A 21 -0.61 23.09 8.38
C GLY A 21 -0.10 24.53 8.44
N GLU A 22 -0.98 25.54 8.56
CA GLU A 22 -0.59 26.96 8.61
C GLU A 22 0.32 27.38 7.42
N GLY A 23 0.04 26.84 6.24
CA GLY A 23 0.78 27.05 5.00
C GLY A 23 1.69 25.89 4.60
N LEU A 24 2.09 25.01 5.52
CA LEU A 24 2.78 23.77 5.18
C LEU A 24 1.75 22.75 4.66
N SER A 25 1.98 22.16 3.50
CA SER A 25 1.25 20.96 3.05
C SER A 25 2.18 19.79 2.86
N VAL A 26 1.66 18.59 3.12
CA VAL A 26 2.39 17.33 2.96
C VAL A 26 1.52 16.33 2.23
N GLU A 27 2.05 15.81 1.14
CA GLU A 27 1.50 14.69 0.39
C GLU A 27 2.44 13.49 0.48
N TYR A 28 1.91 12.29 0.27
CA TYR A 28 2.73 11.09 0.22
C TYR A 28 2.19 10.06 -0.76
N TYR A 29 3.05 9.10 -1.10
CA TYR A 29 2.65 7.89 -1.81
C TYR A 29 3.52 6.71 -1.39
N PHE A 30 2.96 5.51 -1.53
CA PHE A 30 3.68 4.26 -1.35
C PHE A 30 4.41 3.91 -2.65
N ASN A 31 5.72 3.70 -2.59
CA ASN A 31 6.52 3.42 -3.79
C ASN A 31 6.54 1.93 -4.19
N ARG A 32 5.88 1.07 -3.39
CA ARG A 32 5.83 -0.39 -3.56
C ARG A 32 7.20 -1.05 -3.68
N ARG A 33 8.18 -0.53 -2.95
CA ARG A 33 9.52 -1.10 -2.81
C ARG A 33 9.89 -1.19 -1.33
N PRO A 34 10.76 -2.14 -0.96
CA PRO A 34 11.33 -2.15 0.38
C PRO A 34 12.10 -0.85 0.62
N PHE A 35 12.04 -0.33 1.84
CA PHE A 35 12.89 0.76 2.27
C PHE A 35 14.35 0.30 2.28
N SER A 36 15.25 1.11 1.70
CA SER A 36 16.64 0.67 1.47
C SER A 36 17.45 0.46 2.75
N PRO A 37 17.30 1.30 3.80
CA PRO A 37 17.96 1.05 5.09
C PRO A 37 17.48 -0.21 5.83
N ASP A 38 16.22 -0.59 5.67
CA ASP A 38 15.64 -1.80 6.27
C ASP A 38 14.56 -2.39 5.34
N HIS A 39 14.88 -3.52 4.71
CA HIS A 39 14.02 -4.17 3.72
C HIS A 39 12.73 -4.77 4.31
N THR A 40 12.56 -4.80 5.64
CA THR A 40 11.29 -5.20 6.26
C THR A 40 10.34 -4.01 6.43
N MET A 41 10.74 -2.80 6.01
CA MET A 41 9.90 -1.60 6.06
C MET A 41 9.36 -1.24 4.68
N VAL A 42 8.13 -0.70 4.68
CA VAL A 42 7.52 -0.07 3.51
C VAL A 42 8.14 1.30 3.31
N SER A 43 8.50 1.62 2.07
CA SER A 43 9.04 2.92 1.71
C SER A 43 7.92 3.87 1.28
N VAL A 44 7.80 4.99 2.00
CA VAL A 44 6.79 6.02 1.78
C VAL A 44 7.47 7.31 1.34
N GLN A 45 7.19 7.76 0.11
CA GLN A 45 7.72 9.02 -0.38
C GLN A 45 6.85 10.17 0.13
N MET A 46 7.48 11.15 0.74
CA MET A 46 6.85 12.35 1.28
C MET A 46 7.22 13.55 0.40
N GLN A 47 6.27 14.45 0.16
CA GLN A 47 6.48 15.74 -0.50
C GLN A 47 5.96 16.85 0.41
N PHE A 48 6.83 17.79 0.76
CA PHE A 48 6.55 18.96 1.57
C PHE A 48 6.46 20.17 0.67
N THR A 49 5.48 21.03 0.88
CA THR A 49 5.33 22.28 0.13
C THR A 49 5.03 23.42 1.08
N ASN A 50 5.82 24.50 0.98
CA ASN A 50 5.58 25.72 1.74
C ASN A 50 4.71 26.68 0.91
N ASN A 51 3.44 26.79 1.29
CA ASN A 51 2.47 27.69 0.67
C ASN A 51 2.29 29.00 1.46
N SER A 52 3.17 29.28 2.42
CA SER A 52 3.13 30.51 3.23
C SER A 52 4.12 31.56 2.71
N GLU A 53 4.08 32.76 3.31
CA GLU A 53 5.04 33.83 3.06
C GLU A 53 6.27 33.76 3.97
N MET A 54 6.30 32.82 4.92
CA MET A 54 7.41 32.64 5.87
C MET A 54 8.14 31.31 5.62
N GLU A 55 9.39 31.20 6.06
CA GLU A 55 10.12 29.94 6.00
C GLU A 55 9.68 28.97 7.11
N PHE A 56 9.68 27.67 6.83
CA PHE A 56 9.59 26.63 7.85
C PHE A 56 10.99 26.16 8.21
N ARG A 57 11.27 26.00 9.50
CA ARG A 57 12.58 25.54 10.01
C ARG A 57 12.46 24.23 10.77
N ASN A 58 13.53 23.44 10.73
CA ASN A 58 13.74 22.22 11.50
C ASN A 58 12.58 21.22 11.39
N LEU A 59 12.07 20.99 10.16
CA LEU A 59 11.01 20.01 9.92
C LEU A 59 11.56 18.61 10.15
N ARG A 60 11.00 17.89 11.13
CA ARG A 60 11.44 16.55 11.52
C ARG A 60 10.28 15.75 12.10
N ILE A 61 10.44 14.43 12.12
CA ILE A 61 9.51 13.55 12.82
C ILE A 61 9.87 13.52 14.31
N ALA A 62 8.87 13.63 15.16
CA ALA A 62 8.98 13.45 16.61
C ALA A 62 7.91 12.48 17.14
N GLU A 63 8.17 11.94 18.33
CA GLU A 63 7.19 11.22 19.16
C GLU A 63 6.33 10.18 18.41
N PRO A 64 6.93 9.17 17.73
CA PRO A 64 6.14 8.14 17.08
C PRO A 64 5.36 7.33 18.13
N LYS A 65 4.03 7.47 18.14
CA LYS A 65 3.09 6.73 19.00
C LYS A 65 2.58 5.51 18.23
N LEU A 66 3.49 4.58 17.99
CA LEU A 66 3.23 3.40 17.18
C LEU A 66 2.59 2.30 18.00
N GLN A 67 1.80 1.46 17.34
CA GLN A 67 1.29 0.23 17.95
C GLN A 67 2.42 -0.77 18.19
N SER A 68 2.18 -1.75 19.06
CA SER A 68 3.18 -2.78 19.38
C SER A 68 3.71 -3.46 18.11
N GLY A 69 5.04 -3.53 17.99
CA GLY A 69 5.75 -4.14 16.87
C GLY A 69 5.96 -3.23 15.66
N MET A 70 5.20 -2.14 15.50
CA MET A 70 5.45 -1.18 14.42
C MET A 70 6.74 -0.39 14.66
N ARG A 71 7.44 -0.06 13.57
CA ARG A 71 8.65 0.77 13.59
C ARG A 71 8.54 1.86 12.54
N LEU A 72 9.16 3.00 12.81
CA LEU A 72 9.22 4.13 11.89
C LEU A 72 10.64 4.67 11.87
N GLN A 73 11.20 4.80 10.68
CA GLN A 73 12.47 5.46 10.43
C GLN A 73 12.22 6.75 9.66
N GLY A 74 12.36 7.86 10.36
CA GLY A 74 12.11 9.19 9.82
C GLY A 74 13.09 9.61 8.73
N PHE A 75 12.70 10.66 8.01
CA PHE A 75 13.55 11.34 7.04
C PHE A 75 14.54 12.29 7.73
N LYS A 76 15.54 12.79 6.99
CA LYS A 76 16.53 13.71 7.55
C LYS A 76 15.88 15.07 7.81
N GLU A 77 16.17 15.70 8.95
CA GLU A 77 15.63 17.02 9.26
C GLU A 77 15.85 18.01 8.10
N ILE A 78 14.75 18.65 7.67
CA ILE A 78 14.78 19.73 6.70
C ILE A 78 15.02 21.02 7.48
N ALA A 79 16.25 21.51 7.42
CA ALA A 79 16.69 22.66 8.21
C ALA A 79 15.87 23.92 7.90
N ILE A 80 15.63 24.20 6.62
CA ILE A 80 14.84 25.35 6.15
C ILE A 80 14.08 24.95 4.88
N LEU A 81 12.82 25.35 4.77
CA LEU A 81 11.97 25.25 3.58
C LEU A 81 11.42 26.65 3.27
N GLN A 82 11.91 27.27 2.18
CA GLN A 82 11.60 28.65 1.80
C GLN A 82 10.16 28.81 1.28
N PRO A 83 9.58 30.03 1.31
CA PRO A 83 8.29 30.31 0.68
C PRO A 83 8.21 29.84 -0.78
N GLY A 84 7.18 29.06 -1.12
CA GLY A 84 6.99 28.48 -2.45
C GLY A 84 7.88 27.27 -2.77
N GLU A 85 8.77 26.85 -1.85
CA GLU A 85 9.65 25.71 -2.06
C GLU A 85 8.91 24.37 -1.88
N VAL A 86 9.33 23.40 -2.69
CA VAL A 86 8.90 22.00 -2.60
C VAL A 86 10.13 21.14 -2.38
N THR A 87 10.07 20.25 -1.39
CA THR A 87 11.11 19.24 -1.15
C THR A 87 10.49 17.88 -0.89
N ALA A 88 11.24 16.82 -1.09
CA ALA A 88 10.77 15.45 -0.91
C ALA A 88 11.82 14.60 -0.20
N ASP A 89 11.36 13.68 0.62
CA ASP A 89 12.21 12.70 1.31
C ASP A 89 11.43 11.40 1.56
N THR A 90 12.09 10.35 2.00
CA THR A 90 11.52 9.01 2.16
C THR A 90 11.44 8.62 3.63
N LEU A 91 10.28 8.13 4.03
CA LEU A 91 9.97 7.56 5.33
C LEU A 91 9.94 6.03 5.24
N GLY A 92 10.60 5.33 6.17
CA GLY A 92 10.46 3.88 6.34
C GLY A 92 9.43 3.55 7.41
N ILE A 93 8.45 2.70 7.11
CA ILE A 93 7.47 2.23 8.11
C ILE A 93 7.37 0.71 8.08
N ASP A 94 7.71 0.07 9.19
CA ASP A 94 7.35 -1.32 9.47
C ASP A 94 5.95 -1.37 10.08
N PHE A 95 4.98 -1.84 9.31
CA PHE A 95 3.60 -2.02 9.81
C PHE A 95 3.39 -3.35 10.55
N CYS A 96 4.40 -4.22 10.65
CA CYS A 96 4.33 -5.50 11.37
C CYS A 96 3.13 -6.38 10.95
N ASP A 97 2.92 -6.52 9.63
CA ASP A 97 1.76 -7.21 9.02
C ASP A 97 0.38 -6.70 9.48
N SER A 98 0.28 -5.47 9.98
CA SER A 98 -0.95 -4.81 10.41
C SER A 98 -1.43 -3.79 9.38
N THR A 99 -2.75 -3.59 9.28
CA THR A 99 -3.37 -2.53 8.46
C THR A 99 -3.79 -1.32 9.29
N GLN A 100 -3.28 -1.22 10.51
CA GLN A 100 -3.53 -0.10 11.42
C GLN A 100 -2.65 1.10 11.05
N ALA A 101 -3.07 2.29 11.47
CA ALA A 101 -2.34 3.51 11.15
C ALA A 101 -1.07 3.67 11.99
N ALA A 102 0.01 4.11 11.34
CA ALA A 102 1.20 4.62 12.00
C ALA A 102 1.00 6.10 12.34
N ASN A 103 0.95 6.42 13.63
CA ASN A 103 0.74 7.77 14.12
C ASN A 103 2.05 8.38 14.62
N PHE A 104 2.35 9.59 14.18
CA PHE A 104 3.57 10.33 14.55
C PHE A 104 3.31 11.83 14.47
N GLN A 105 4.27 12.63 14.93
CA GLN A 105 4.21 14.07 14.78
C GLN A 105 5.23 14.56 13.76
N LEU A 106 4.82 15.49 12.91
CA LEU A 106 5.73 16.34 12.16
C LEU A 106 5.89 17.65 12.92
N CYS A 107 7.11 17.97 13.32
CA CYS A 107 7.41 19.17 14.08
C CYS A 107 8.19 20.14 13.20
N SER A 108 7.81 21.42 13.22
CA SER A 108 8.69 22.52 12.83
C SER A 108 9.37 23.08 14.08
N GLN A 109 10.08 24.20 13.93
CA GLN A 109 10.62 24.95 15.07
C GLN A 109 9.53 25.44 16.03
N THR A 110 8.32 25.74 15.55
CA THR A 110 7.27 26.44 16.32
C THR A 110 5.95 25.68 16.40
N ARG A 111 5.76 24.64 15.58
CA ARG A 111 4.50 23.90 15.45
C ARG A 111 4.72 22.40 15.50
N GLN A 112 3.66 21.69 15.87
CA GLN A 112 3.58 20.24 15.82
C GLN A 112 2.28 19.86 15.12
N PHE A 113 2.37 18.94 14.17
CA PHE A 113 1.24 18.45 13.39
C PHE A 113 1.12 16.94 13.60
N TYR A 114 -0.07 16.48 13.96
CA TYR A 114 -0.35 15.07 14.14
C TYR A 114 -0.61 14.41 12.79
N MET A 115 0.18 13.40 12.46
CA MET A 115 0.14 12.67 11.20
C MET A 115 -0.29 11.24 11.43
N SER A 116 -1.03 10.69 10.46
CA SER A 116 -1.51 9.32 10.48
C SER A 116 -1.41 8.73 9.08
N ILE A 117 -0.61 7.67 8.93
CA ILE A 117 -0.49 6.93 7.68
C ILE A 117 -1.05 5.53 7.90
N GLN A 118 -2.17 5.24 7.25
CA GLN A 118 -2.77 3.91 7.23
C GLN A 118 -2.48 3.23 5.89
N PRO A 119 -1.86 2.04 5.87
CA PRO A 119 -1.57 1.36 4.64
C PRO A 119 -2.80 0.61 4.13
N PRO A 120 -3.21 0.78 2.86
CA PRO A 120 -3.97 -0.24 2.17
C PRO A 120 -3.18 -1.56 2.20
N VAL A 121 -3.88 -2.70 2.25
CA VAL A 121 -3.20 -4.00 2.43
C VAL A 121 -2.24 -4.31 1.28
N GLY A 122 -2.54 -3.88 0.06
CA GLY A 122 -1.67 -4.05 -1.10
C GLY A 122 -0.32 -3.34 -0.96
N GLU A 123 -0.24 -2.24 -0.19
CA GLU A 123 1.02 -1.51 0.01
C GLU A 123 1.96 -2.21 1.01
N LEU A 124 1.46 -3.24 1.70
CA LEU A 124 2.24 -4.11 2.58
C LEU A 124 2.85 -5.32 1.84
N MET A 125 2.57 -5.46 0.54
CA MET A 125 2.92 -6.63 -0.26
C MET A 125 4.18 -6.42 -1.09
N MET A 126 4.92 -7.50 -1.27
CA MET A 126 5.97 -7.65 -2.27
C MET A 126 5.57 -8.76 -3.26
N PRO A 127 5.42 -8.46 -4.56
CA PRO A 127 5.12 -9.46 -5.58
C PRO A 127 6.11 -10.63 -5.55
N VAL A 128 5.59 -11.85 -5.72
CA VAL A 128 6.43 -13.04 -5.89
C VAL A 128 6.06 -13.74 -7.20
N PHE A 129 7.08 -14.12 -7.95
CA PHE A 129 6.94 -14.93 -9.15
C PHE A 129 7.13 -16.40 -8.80
N MET A 130 6.21 -17.25 -9.25
CA MET A 130 6.28 -18.68 -9.05
C MET A 130 5.57 -19.43 -10.17
N THR A 131 5.87 -20.72 -10.30
CA THR A 131 5.20 -21.60 -11.26
C THR A 131 3.81 -21.99 -10.77
N GLU A 132 2.95 -22.45 -11.68
CA GLU A 132 1.66 -23.04 -11.35
C GLU A 132 1.77 -24.20 -10.35
N ASN A 133 2.76 -25.08 -10.51
CA ASN A 133 2.98 -26.22 -9.63
C ASN A 133 3.38 -25.78 -8.22
N THR A 134 4.28 -24.80 -8.11
CA THR A 134 4.68 -24.22 -6.82
C THR A 134 3.49 -23.56 -6.13
N PHE A 135 2.69 -22.80 -6.87
CA PHE A 135 1.50 -22.15 -6.34
C PHE A 135 0.52 -23.16 -5.75
N LYS A 136 0.15 -24.21 -6.51
CA LYS A 136 -0.77 -25.26 -6.03
C LYS A 136 -0.22 -26.00 -4.81
N LYS A 137 1.09 -26.27 -4.79
CA LYS A 137 1.75 -26.90 -3.63
C LYS A 137 1.65 -26.05 -2.38
N GLU A 138 1.96 -24.76 -2.46
CA GLU A 138 1.86 -23.85 -1.31
C GLU A 138 0.41 -23.60 -0.91
N GLN A 139 -0.49 -23.46 -1.88
CA GLN A 139 -1.93 -23.34 -1.63
C GLN A 139 -2.46 -24.53 -0.84
N GLY A 140 -2.08 -25.76 -1.21
CA GLY A 140 -2.49 -26.98 -0.51
C GLY A 140 -2.11 -27.01 0.97
N LYS A 141 -1.02 -26.34 1.37
CA LYS A 141 -0.61 -26.21 2.79
C LYS A 141 -1.46 -25.19 3.55
N LEU A 142 -2.06 -24.23 2.84
CA LEU A 142 -2.79 -23.10 3.40
C LEU A 142 -4.32 -23.26 3.25
N MET A 143 -4.81 -24.45 2.90
CA MET A 143 -6.24 -24.74 2.85
C MET A 143 -6.82 -24.91 4.26
N GLY A 144 -8.14 -24.73 4.40
CA GLY A 144 -8.83 -24.87 5.67
C GLY A 144 -8.74 -23.60 6.52
N MET A 145 -7.94 -23.60 7.58
CA MET A 145 -7.90 -22.49 8.55
C MET A 145 -7.30 -21.19 8.01
N ASN A 146 -6.47 -21.27 6.98
CA ASN A 146 -5.77 -20.13 6.37
C ASN A 146 -6.40 -19.70 5.04
N GLU A 147 -7.67 -20.05 4.80
CA GLU A 147 -8.36 -19.84 3.53
C GLU A 147 -9.63 -19.00 3.74
N ILE A 148 -9.81 -17.97 2.92
CA ILE A 148 -11.02 -17.15 2.87
C ILE A 148 -11.60 -17.24 1.46
N LYS A 149 -12.90 -17.54 1.34
CA LYS A 149 -13.61 -17.68 0.08
C LYS A 149 -14.80 -16.73 0.05
N GLU A 150 -14.82 -15.84 -0.94
CA GLU A 150 -15.93 -14.91 -1.16
C GLU A 150 -16.46 -14.99 -2.58
N LYS A 151 -17.77 -14.80 -2.72
CA LYS A 151 -18.43 -14.74 -4.03
C LYS A 151 -18.66 -13.28 -4.42
N LEU A 152 -18.51 -12.99 -5.71
CA LEU A 152 -18.77 -11.67 -6.26
C LEU A 152 -19.36 -11.78 -7.67
N THR A 153 -19.99 -10.71 -8.13
CA THR A 153 -20.46 -10.60 -9.51
C THR A 153 -19.69 -9.48 -10.19
N LEU A 154 -18.98 -9.81 -11.26
CA LEU A 154 -18.20 -8.88 -12.05
C LEU A 154 -19.14 -8.05 -12.95
N PRO A 155 -19.09 -6.70 -12.87
CA PRO A 155 -19.80 -5.84 -13.80
C PRO A 155 -19.23 -6.04 -15.21
N GLU A 156 -20.02 -5.78 -16.26
CA GLU A 156 -19.63 -6.05 -17.66
C GLU A 156 -18.27 -5.46 -18.05
N LYS A 157 -17.99 -4.23 -17.60
CA LYS A 157 -16.71 -3.54 -17.80
C LYS A 157 -15.49 -4.20 -17.14
N CYS A 158 -15.70 -5.14 -16.21
CA CYS A 158 -14.67 -5.85 -15.46
C CYS A 158 -14.69 -7.37 -15.75
N ARG A 159 -15.16 -7.77 -16.94
CA ARG A 159 -15.18 -9.19 -17.35
C ARG A 159 -14.05 -9.60 -18.28
N SER A 160 -13.30 -8.65 -18.84
CA SER A 160 -12.13 -8.97 -19.66
C SER A 160 -10.93 -9.35 -18.78
N ASP A 161 -10.12 -10.29 -19.26
CA ASP A 161 -8.91 -10.76 -18.60
C ASP A 161 -7.99 -9.59 -18.22
N GLN A 162 -7.80 -8.65 -19.15
CA GLN A 162 -6.99 -7.46 -18.94
C GLN A 162 -7.56 -6.59 -17.81
N ALA A 163 -8.87 -6.36 -17.77
CA ALA A 163 -9.48 -5.52 -16.73
C ALA A 163 -9.36 -6.15 -15.34
N ILE A 164 -9.60 -7.46 -15.24
CA ILE A 164 -9.47 -8.23 -14.00
C ILE A 164 -8.02 -8.16 -13.49
N VAL A 165 -7.07 -8.52 -14.35
CA VAL A 165 -5.65 -8.56 -13.99
C VAL A 165 -5.17 -7.17 -13.58
N GLN A 166 -5.47 -6.12 -14.35
CA GLN A 166 -5.03 -4.76 -14.04
C GLN A 166 -5.62 -4.26 -12.72
N LYS A 167 -6.90 -4.50 -12.44
CA LYS A 167 -7.52 -4.12 -11.16
C LYS A 167 -6.87 -4.85 -9.98
N VAL A 168 -6.66 -6.17 -10.07
CA VAL A 168 -6.02 -6.92 -8.97
C VAL A 168 -4.58 -6.46 -8.75
N LEU A 169 -3.78 -6.31 -9.81
CA LEU A 169 -2.38 -5.89 -9.69
C LEU A 169 -2.24 -4.46 -9.14
N SER A 170 -3.06 -3.54 -9.65
CA SER A 170 -3.03 -2.14 -9.20
C SER A 170 -3.53 -1.97 -7.77
N THR A 171 -4.49 -2.77 -7.31
CA THR A 171 -5.02 -2.69 -5.93
C THR A 171 -4.14 -3.41 -4.92
N ALA A 172 -3.62 -4.60 -5.25
CA ALA A 172 -3.05 -5.52 -4.27
C ALA A 172 -1.53 -5.71 -4.34
N ASN A 173 -0.86 -5.13 -5.35
CA ASN A 173 0.59 -5.25 -5.56
C ASN A 173 1.09 -6.71 -5.53
N LEU A 174 0.47 -7.56 -6.35
CA LEU A 174 0.78 -8.99 -6.41
C LEU A 174 1.56 -9.33 -7.69
N GLY A 175 2.21 -10.49 -7.73
CA GLY A 175 2.79 -11.05 -8.95
C GLY A 175 1.77 -11.96 -9.64
N ARG A 176 1.60 -11.84 -10.97
CA ARG A 176 0.77 -12.79 -11.73
C ARG A 176 1.48 -14.15 -11.79
N VAL A 177 0.75 -15.21 -11.47
CA VAL A 177 1.21 -16.59 -11.59
C VAL A 177 0.60 -17.21 -12.85
N PRO A 178 1.38 -17.85 -13.73
CA PRO A 178 0.84 -18.52 -14.91
C PRO A 178 -0.26 -19.54 -14.55
N CYS A 179 -1.28 -19.64 -15.40
CA CYS A 179 -2.37 -20.58 -15.25
C CYS A 179 -2.79 -21.07 -16.64
N GLY A 180 -2.93 -22.39 -16.83
CA GLY A 180 -3.39 -22.97 -18.09
C GLY A 180 -4.92 -22.95 -18.29
N LEU A 181 -5.68 -22.35 -17.37
CA LEU A 181 -7.14 -22.27 -17.43
C LEU A 181 -7.59 -20.85 -17.76
N ASP A 182 -8.49 -20.73 -18.75
CA ASP A 182 -8.94 -19.43 -19.27
C ASP A 182 -9.79 -18.62 -18.27
N ASN A 183 -10.44 -19.29 -17.32
CA ASN A 183 -11.33 -18.67 -16.34
C ASN A 183 -10.71 -18.55 -14.93
N GLU A 184 -9.41 -18.78 -14.79
CA GLU A 184 -8.73 -18.75 -13.49
C GLU A 184 -7.53 -17.81 -13.49
N TYR A 185 -7.53 -16.92 -12.49
CA TYR A 185 -6.50 -15.92 -12.27
C TYR A 185 -5.83 -16.17 -10.93
N ARG A 186 -4.50 -16.28 -10.94
CA ARG A 186 -3.67 -16.58 -9.77
C ARG A 186 -2.65 -15.49 -9.57
N PHE A 187 -2.49 -15.07 -8.33
CA PHE A 187 -1.55 -14.04 -7.94
C PHE A 187 -0.87 -14.41 -6.63
N ALA A 188 0.38 -13.99 -6.48
CA ALA A 188 1.16 -14.28 -5.28
C ALA A 188 2.00 -13.08 -4.82
N ALA A 189 2.11 -12.94 -3.51
CA ALA A 189 2.97 -11.98 -2.85
C ALA A 189 3.44 -12.48 -1.49
N ARG A 190 4.34 -11.74 -0.87
CA ARG A 190 4.68 -11.86 0.54
C ARG A 190 4.48 -10.54 1.25
N THR A 191 4.15 -10.58 2.54
CA THR A 191 4.19 -9.37 3.35
C THR A 191 5.64 -8.87 3.46
N ILE A 192 5.83 -7.55 3.42
CA ILE A 192 7.16 -6.93 3.48
C ILE A 192 7.81 -7.18 4.87
N SER A 193 7.04 -7.08 5.94
CA SER A 193 7.55 -7.21 7.31
C SER A 193 7.83 -8.66 7.69
N GLY A 194 6.78 -9.50 7.79
CA GLY A 194 6.90 -10.88 8.24
C GLY A 194 7.22 -11.92 7.15
N GLY A 195 7.23 -11.53 5.87
CA GLY A 195 7.46 -12.45 4.76
C GLY A 195 6.34 -13.48 4.53
N ALA A 196 5.17 -13.29 5.15
CA ALA A 196 4.05 -14.24 5.12
C ALA A 196 3.51 -14.38 3.70
N LEU A 197 3.33 -15.61 3.24
CA LEU A 197 2.86 -15.88 1.87
C LEU A 197 1.37 -15.53 1.74
N VAL A 198 1.03 -14.83 0.67
CA VAL A 198 -0.36 -14.52 0.27
C VAL A 198 -0.57 -15.05 -1.13
N LEU A 199 -1.55 -15.94 -1.28
CA LEU A 199 -1.97 -16.47 -2.57
C LEU A 199 -3.41 -16.03 -2.83
N VAL A 200 -3.67 -15.54 -4.04
CA VAL A 200 -5.00 -15.11 -4.47
C VAL A 200 -5.39 -15.90 -5.71
N THR A 201 -6.58 -16.47 -5.68
CA THR A 201 -7.21 -17.14 -6.83
C THR A 201 -8.57 -16.49 -7.10
N LEU A 202 -8.82 -16.09 -8.34
CA LEU A 202 -10.14 -15.68 -8.81
C LEU A 202 -10.58 -16.64 -9.91
N VAL A 203 -11.72 -17.30 -9.70
CA VAL A 203 -12.34 -18.17 -10.70
C VAL A 203 -13.61 -17.51 -11.21
N THR A 204 -13.66 -17.22 -12.51
CA THR A 204 -14.84 -16.65 -13.18
C THR A 204 -15.74 -17.75 -13.74
N LYS A 205 -17.03 -17.45 -13.83
CA LYS A 205 -18.10 -18.30 -14.34
C LYS A 205 -19.00 -17.49 -15.28
N GLU A 206 -19.92 -18.20 -15.94
CA GLU A 206 -20.92 -17.57 -16.81
C GLU A 206 -21.74 -16.50 -16.07
N GLY A 207 -22.22 -15.52 -16.84
CA GLY A 207 -23.00 -14.40 -16.28
C GLY A 207 -22.22 -13.42 -15.41
N GLY A 208 -20.88 -13.53 -15.35
CA GLY A 208 -20.02 -12.67 -14.54
C GLY A 208 -19.92 -13.08 -13.07
N ALA A 209 -20.53 -14.19 -12.67
CA ALA A 209 -20.31 -14.74 -11.33
C ALA A 209 -18.84 -15.15 -11.16
N ALA A 210 -18.26 -14.87 -10.00
CA ALA A 210 -16.88 -15.23 -9.68
C ALA A 210 -16.73 -15.67 -8.23
N GLN A 211 -15.66 -16.39 -7.95
CA GLN A 211 -15.24 -16.75 -6.60
C GLN A 211 -13.80 -16.29 -6.38
N LEU A 212 -13.62 -15.42 -5.39
CA LEU A 212 -12.32 -14.98 -4.89
C LEU A 212 -11.91 -15.90 -3.74
N THR A 213 -10.69 -16.40 -3.77
CA THR A 213 -10.10 -17.21 -2.71
C THR A 213 -8.76 -16.61 -2.32
N ILE A 214 -8.53 -16.39 -1.03
CA ILE A 214 -7.26 -15.91 -0.48
C ILE A 214 -6.74 -16.93 0.51
N ASN A 215 -5.48 -17.33 0.34
CA ASN A 215 -4.78 -18.21 1.25
C ASN A 215 -3.63 -17.43 1.93
N CYS A 216 -3.69 -17.28 3.25
CA CYS A 216 -2.68 -16.59 4.05
C CYS A 216 -2.79 -16.98 5.53
N GLU A 217 -1.66 -17.19 6.21
CA GLU A 217 -1.62 -17.45 7.66
C GLU A 217 -1.96 -16.21 8.50
N LYS A 218 -1.83 -15.02 7.93
CA LYS A 218 -2.14 -13.74 8.59
C LYS A 218 -3.58 -13.35 8.27
N MET A 219 -4.52 -13.74 9.14
CA MET A 219 -5.95 -13.53 8.92
C MET A 219 -6.32 -12.07 8.61
N VAL A 220 -5.73 -11.10 9.31
CA VAL A 220 -5.98 -9.66 9.07
C VAL A 220 -5.60 -9.27 7.64
N ILE A 221 -4.44 -9.75 7.15
CA ILE A 221 -4.01 -9.55 5.75
C ILE A 221 -5.01 -10.20 4.79
N GLY A 222 -5.41 -11.45 5.06
CA GLY A 222 -6.37 -12.17 4.23
C GLY A 222 -7.71 -11.43 4.10
N THR A 223 -8.31 -11.03 5.23
CA THR A 223 -9.61 -10.34 5.25
C THR A 223 -9.55 -8.98 4.56
N MET A 224 -8.51 -8.20 4.81
CA MET A 224 -8.36 -6.89 4.16
C MET A 224 -8.10 -7.03 2.67
N MET A 225 -7.34 -8.05 2.25
CA MET A 225 -7.09 -8.33 0.84
C MET A 225 -8.36 -8.72 0.09
N VAL A 226 -9.23 -9.53 0.71
CA VAL A 226 -10.55 -9.85 0.15
C VAL A 226 -11.36 -8.57 -0.05
N LYS A 227 -11.45 -7.73 0.98
CA LYS A 227 -12.21 -6.47 0.95
C LYS A 227 -11.75 -5.56 -0.19
N ASP A 228 -10.43 -5.30 -0.27
CA ASP A 228 -9.88 -4.36 -1.24
C ASP A 228 -10.03 -4.88 -2.68
N ILE A 229 -9.76 -6.18 -2.92
CA ILE A 229 -9.92 -6.79 -4.25
C ILE A 229 -11.39 -6.83 -4.67
N MET A 230 -12.31 -7.22 -3.79
CA MET A 230 -13.74 -7.23 -4.10
C MET A 230 -14.24 -5.83 -4.45
N GLN A 231 -13.85 -4.82 -3.67
CA GLN A 231 -14.18 -3.43 -3.96
C GLN A 231 -13.64 -3.02 -5.33
N ALA A 232 -12.39 -3.32 -5.64
CA ALA A 232 -11.79 -2.97 -6.92
C ALA A 232 -12.46 -3.67 -8.11
N LEU A 233 -12.86 -4.94 -7.97
CA LEU A 233 -13.48 -5.73 -9.05
C LEU A 233 -14.97 -5.43 -9.26
N THR A 234 -15.64 -4.86 -8.27
CA THR A 234 -17.08 -4.53 -8.35
C THR A 234 -17.36 -3.06 -8.70
N GLN A 235 -16.34 -2.20 -8.61
CA GLN A 235 -16.39 -0.80 -9.05
C GLN A 235 -16.22 -0.61 -10.54
#